data_AF-A0A6J7VML4-F1
#
_entry.id   AF-A0A6J7VML4-F1
#
_cell.length_a   1.000
_cell.length_b   1.000
_cell.length_c   1.000
_cell.angle_alpha   90.00
_cell.angle_beta   90.00
_cell.angle_gamma   90.00
#
_symmetry.space_group_name_H-M   'P 1'
#
loop_
_entity.id
_entity.type
_entity.pdbx_description
1 polymer ?
#
loop_
_entity_poly.entity_id
_entity_poly.type
_entity_poly.pdbx_seq_one_letter_code
_entity_poly.pdbx_strand_id
1 'polypeptide(L)'
;MKTDAIIHGDLASAAAAIRQAEDAGFDGAVSVEISHDPFLPLAMGAASTERIDLITGIAVAFARNPMNVAVLANDINRLSGGRFIVGLGSQIKPHITKRFSMPWSDPAARMREFVLAMRAIWDSWENGTPLEFRGEYYKHTLMTPMFSQGPSEVGNPRVFVAAVGPAMTAIAGEVADGLMAHGFTTPSYLREVTMTNLAKGLDRSNRLRGDVEVTIPIMSAVGRDEVEIAPKRAAVRQQLAFYGSTPAYRGVLDHHGWGDVGDELNRLSKQGEWVAMADLITDEMLREFAVIGDLESVSAEIKQKFGGLVDRVQMGLSDEPLKI
;
A
#
# COMPACT_ATOMS: atom_id res chain seq x y z
N MET A 1 10.98 -8.06 11.41
CA MET A 1 9.89 -7.84 10.44
C MET A 1 8.66 -7.52 11.25
N LYS A 2 8.04 -6.37 10.97
CA LYS A 2 6.82 -5.89 11.60
C LYS A 2 5.59 -6.56 11.00
N THR A 3 4.50 -6.65 11.76
CA THR A 3 3.22 -7.19 11.31
C THR A 3 2.13 -6.15 11.47
N ASP A 4 1.45 -5.84 10.38
CA ASP A 4 0.39 -4.83 10.32
C ASP A 4 -0.98 -5.51 10.11
N ALA A 5 -2.00 -5.00 10.80
CA ALA A 5 -3.39 -5.42 10.66
C ALA A 5 -4.11 -4.54 9.64
N ILE A 6 -4.74 -5.14 8.63
CA ILE A 6 -5.69 -4.43 7.78
C ILE A 6 -7.01 -4.29 8.55
N ILE A 7 -7.43 -3.04 8.75
CA ILE A 7 -8.63 -2.70 9.50
C ILE A 7 -9.82 -2.71 8.54
N HIS A 8 -10.76 -3.60 8.83
CA HIS A 8 -12.05 -3.70 8.17
C HIS A 8 -13.15 -3.21 9.10
N GLY A 9 -14.24 -2.69 8.54
CA GLY A 9 -15.39 -2.22 9.31
C GLY A 9 -15.82 -0.81 8.94
N ASP A 10 -16.84 -0.33 9.64
CA ASP A 10 -17.33 1.02 9.49
C ASP A 10 -16.50 2.03 10.31
N LEU A 11 -16.73 3.33 10.06
CA LEU A 11 -16.03 4.38 10.79
C LEU A 11 -16.35 4.36 12.30
N ALA A 12 -17.55 3.90 12.69
CA ALA A 12 -17.98 3.89 14.09
C ALA A 12 -17.18 2.89 14.94
N SER A 13 -16.79 1.76 14.35
CA SER A 13 -16.01 0.71 14.99
C SER A 13 -14.49 0.87 14.84
N ALA A 14 -14.03 1.80 13.99
CA ALA A 14 -12.62 1.98 13.66
C ALA A 14 -11.68 2.12 14.88
N ALA A 15 -12.02 2.99 15.84
CA ALA A 15 -11.19 3.19 17.03
C ALA A 15 -11.03 1.90 17.85
N ALA A 16 -12.13 1.16 18.04
CA ALA A 16 -12.12 -0.10 18.79
C ALA A 16 -11.29 -1.17 18.06
N ALA A 17 -11.44 -1.28 16.74
CA ALA A 17 -10.67 -2.23 15.92
C ALA A 17 -9.17 -1.92 15.94
N ILE A 18 -8.79 -0.64 15.84
CA ILE A 18 -7.38 -0.21 15.89
C ILE A 18 -6.77 -0.47 17.27
N ARG A 19 -7.51 -0.19 18.35
CA ARG A 19 -7.08 -0.52 19.72
C ARG A 19 -6.94 -2.02 19.92
N GLN A 20 -7.87 -2.82 19.42
CA GLN A 20 -7.77 -4.28 19.49
C GLN A 20 -6.52 -4.79 18.75
N ALA A 21 -6.17 -4.20 17.61
CA ALA A 21 -4.93 -4.54 16.90
C ALA A 21 -3.69 -4.18 17.75
N GLU A 22 -3.66 -3.01 18.40
CA GLU A 22 -2.56 -2.64 19.31
C GLU A 22 -2.44 -3.58 20.52
N ASP A 23 -3.56 -3.93 21.14
CA ASP A 23 -3.61 -4.85 22.29
C ASP A 23 -3.20 -6.27 21.90
N ALA A 24 -3.47 -6.68 20.66
CA ALA A 24 -3.01 -7.94 20.09
C ALA A 24 -1.53 -7.92 19.66
N GLY A 25 -0.85 -6.78 19.77
CA GLY A 25 0.57 -6.64 19.49
C GLY A 25 0.94 -6.42 18.02
N PHE A 26 0.00 -5.95 17.18
CA PHE A 26 0.33 -5.52 15.83
C PHE A 26 1.16 -4.23 15.86
N ASP A 27 2.09 -4.12 14.91
CA ASP A 27 2.98 -2.96 14.75
C ASP A 27 2.32 -1.82 13.96
N GLY A 28 1.27 -2.12 13.19
CA GLY A 28 0.57 -1.14 12.37
C GLY A 28 -0.90 -1.47 12.14
N ALA A 29 -1.72 -0.44 11.98
CA ALA A 29 -3.12 -0.52 11.58
C ALA A 29 -3.29 0.15 10.21
N VAL A 30 -3.74 -0.62 9.22
CA VAL A 30 -3.84 -0.20 7.83
C VAL A 30 -5.29 0.09 7.47
N SER A 31 -5.57 1.33 7.06
CA SER A 31 -6.88 1.77 6.57
C SER A 31 -6.85 1.94 5.05
N VAL A 32 -7.77 1.27 4.35
CA VAL A 32 -7.77 1.17 2.87
C VAL A 32 -8.84 2.07 2.24
N GLU A 33 -8.54 2.71 1.11
CA GLU A 33 -9.52 3.54 0.38
C GLU A 33 -10.33 2.72 -0.62
N ILE A 34 -11.49 2.23 -0.19
CA ILE A 34 -12.46 1.51 -1.03
C ILE A 34 -13.79 2.27 -1.04
N SER A 35 -14.68 1.97 -0.09
CA SER A 35 -15.98 2.62 0.10
C SER A 35 -15.92 3.81 1.06
N HIS A 36 -14.82 3.95 1.81
CA HIS A 36 -14.63 4.97 2.84
C HIS A 36 -13.31 5.71 2.64
N ASP A 37 -13.22 6.92 3.21
CA ASP A 37 -11.97 7.68 3.25
C ASP A 37 -10.96 7.00 4.20
N PRO A 38 -9.67 6.87 3.82
CA PRO A 38 -8.72 6.09 4.60
C PRO A 38 -8.16 6.86 5.80
N PHE A 39 -8.29 8.19 5.87
CA PHE A 39 -7.70 9.00 6.95
C PHE A 39 -8.58 9.04 8.20
N LEU A 40 -9.92 9.06 8.04
CA LEU A 40 -10.84 9.21 9.17
C LEU A 40 -10.72 8.09 10.22
N PRO A 41 -10.66 6.79 9.85
CA PRO A 41 -10.42 5.71 10.81
C PRO A 41 -9.12 5.92 11.61
N LEU A 42 -8.06 6.38 10.93
CA LEU A 42 -6.73 6.57 11.51
C LEU A 42 -6.67 7.79 12.44
N ALA A 43 -7.42 8.85 12.17
CA ALA A 43 -7.55 9.97 13.10
C ALA A 43 -8.21 9.52 14.42
N MET A 44 -9.23 8.65 14.35
CA MET A 44 -9.83 8.05 15.55
C MET A 44 -8.86 7.11 16.27
N GLY A 45 -8.09 6.32 15.50
CA GLY A 45 -7.01 5.48 16.01
C GLY A 45 -5.94 6.28 16.74
N ALA A 46 -5.51 7.41 16.18
CA ALA A 46 -4.49 8.30 16.75
C ALA A 46 -4.85 8.76 18.16
N ALA A 47 -6.11 9.16 18.37
CA ALA A 47 -6.60 9.60 19.68
C ALA A 47 -6.84 8.45 20.68
N SER A 48 -6.85 7.19 20.22
CA SER A 48 -7.26 6.03 21.02
C SER A 48 -6.19 4.94 21.15
N THR A 49 -4.95 5.20 20.73
CA THR A 49 -3.82 4.27 20.81
C THR A 49 -2.52 5.02 21.10
N GLU A 50 -1.48 4.30 21.50
CA GLU A 50 -0.22 4.91 21.96
C GLU A 50 1.03 4.44 21.21
N ARG A 51 1.00 3.27 20.56
CA ARG A 51 2.20 2.58 20.05
C ARG A 51 2.08 2.17 18.58
N ILE A 52 0.90 1.73 18.13
CA ILE A 52 0.69 1.17 16.80
C ILE A 52 0.90 2.23 15.71
N ASP A 53 1.61 1.89 14.63
CA ASP A 53 1.71 2.76 13.45
C ASP A 53 0.33 2.89 12.78
N LEU A 54 0.00 4.06 12.25
CA LEU A 54 -1.29 4.33 11.60
C LEU A 54 -1.05 4.58 10.11
N ILE A 55 -1.54 3.70 9.25
CA ILE A 55 -1.06 3.60 7.87
C ILE A 55 -2.23 3.71 6.89
N THR A 56 -2.21 4.67 5.96
CA THR A 56 -3.12 4.59 4.80
C THR A 56 -2.59 3.54 3.82
N GLY A 57 -3.38 2.51 3.48
CA GLY A 57 -2.98 1.43 2.57
C GLY A 57 -3.93 1.24 1.39
N ILE A 58 -4.15 2.21 0.50
CA ILE A 58 -3.49 3.51 0.37
C ILE A 58 -4.51 4.63 0.34
N ALA A 59 -4.04 5.87 0.44
CA ALA A 59 -4.77 7.04 -0.01
C ALA A 59 -4.52 7.30 -1.51
N VAL A 60 -5.59 7.47 -2.27
CA VAL A 60 -5.56 7.74 -3.70
C VAL A 60 -5.04 9.16 -3.95
N ALA A 61 -3.75 9.27 -4.27
CA ALA A 61 -3.05 10.54 -4.39
C ALA A 61 -3.64 11.41 -5.52
N PHE A 62 -3.96 10.81 -6.66
CA PHE A 62 -4.37 11.56 -7.85
C PHE A 62 -5.84 12.01 -7.84
N ALA A 63 -6.60 11.57 -6.84
CA ALA A 63 -7.90 12.14 -6.49
C ALA A 63 -7.78 13.37 -5.57
N ARG A 64 -6.56 13.64 -5.06
CA ARG A 64 -6.25 14.71 -4.12
C ARG A 64 -5.15 15.62 -4.69
N ASN A 65 -4.77 16.63 -3.92
CA ASN A 65 -3.62 17.49 -4.22
C ASN A 65 -2.59 17.41 -3.06
N PRO A 66 -1.30 17.72 -3.32
CA PRO A 66 -0.24 17.60 -2.31
C PRO A 66 -0.50 18.41 -1.04
N MET A 67 -1.05 19.63 -1.15
CA MET A 67 -1.34 20.50 0.01
C MET A 67 -2.38 19.87 0.94
N ASN A 68 -3.50 19.39 0.40
CA ASN A 68 -4.55 18.78 1.22
C ASN A 68 -4.03 17.53 1.95
N VAL A 69 -3.22 16.70 1.27
CA VAL A 69 -2.64 15.51 1.90
C VAL A 69 -1.57 15.89 2.93
N ALA A 70 -0.74 16.90 2.66
CA ALA A 70 0.28 17.38 3.59
C ALA A 70 -0.34 17.90 4.91
N VAL A 71 -1.45 18.64 4.83
CA VAL A 71 -2.18 19.15 6.01
C VAL A 71 -2.74 17.98 6.83
N LEU A 72 -3.52 17.10 6.19
CA LEU A 72 -4.16 15.96 6.85
C LEU A 72 -3.13 15.02 7.50
N ALA A 73 -2.04 14.72 6.77
CA ALA A 73 -1.01 13.83 7.25
C ALA A 73 -0.27 14.43 8.46
N ASN A 74 0.02 15.73 8.45
CA ASN A 74 0.68 16.39 9.58
C ASN A 74 -0.24 16.48 10.80
N ASP A 75 -1.54 16.74 10.63
CA ASP A 75 -2.50 16.72 11.75
C ASP A 75 -2.57 15.35 12.43
N ILE A 76 -2.70 14.27 11.65
CA ILE A 76 -2.75 12.90 12.22
C ILE A 76 -1.40 12.50 12.80
N ASN A 77 -0.28 12.92 12.19
CA ASN A 77 1.05 12.65 12.74
C ASN A 77 1.26 13.32 14.09
N ARG A 78 0.86 14.58 14.25
CA ARG A 78 0.88 15.29 15.54
C ARG A 78 -0.03 14.63 16.56
N LEU A 79 -1.28 14.35 16.17
CA LEU A 79 -2.27 13.71 17.05
C LEU A 79 -1.79 12.35 17.54
N SER A 80 -1.10 11.58 16.69
CA SER A 80 -0.60 10.25 17.03
C SER A 80 0.78 10.25 17.70
N GLY A 81 1.43 11.40 17.85
CA GLY A 81 2.78 11.47 18.43
C GLY A 81 3.88 10.91 17.50
N GLY A 82 3.75 11.09 16.18
CA GLY A 82 4.74 10.68 15.18
C GLY A 82 4.53 9.29 14.57
N ARG A 83 3.38 8.65 14.83
CA ARG A 83 3.10 7.26 14.39
C ARG A 83 2.41 7.16 13.03
N PHE A 84 2.12 8.28 12.37
CA PHE A 84 1.38 8.26 11.11
C PHE A 84 2.30 7.99 9.91
N ILE A 85 1.89 7.04 9.07
CA ILE A 85 2.49 6.76 7.77
C ILE A 85 1.43 7.05 6.69
N VAL A 86 1.71 8.00 5.81
CA VAL A 86 0.87 8.25 4.64
C VAL A 86 1.30 7.34 3.49
N GLY A 87 0.60 6.23 3.29
CA GLY A 87 0.73 5.40 2.09
C GLY A 87 -0.10 5.96 0.95
N LEU A 88 0.55 6.19 -0.20
CA LEU A 88 0.00 6.84 -1.38
C LEU A 88 -0.02 5.89 -2.57
N GLY A 89 -1.08 5.95 -3.38
CA GLY A 89 -1.15 5.23 -4.65
C GLY A 89 -1.82 6.06 -5.75
N SER A 90 -1.47 5.79 -7.00
CA SER A 90 -1.99 6.54 -8.14
C SER A 90 -3.44 6.19 -8.50
N GLN A 91 -3.92 5.00 -8.11
CA GLN A 91 -5.03 4.29 -8.76
C GLN A 91 -4.79 4.09 -10.27
N ILE A 92 -5.75 3.46 -10.97
CA ILE A 92 -5.72 3.31 -12.42
C ILE A 92 -6.52 4.41 -13.12
N LYS A 93 -6.17 4.70 -14.38
CA LYS A 93 -6.77 5.76 -15.21
C LYS A 93 -8.30 5.83 -15.13
N PRO A 94 -9.08 4.72 -15.26
CA PRO A 94 -10.53 4.79 -15.20
C PRO A 94 -11.07 5.31 -13.87
N HIS A 95 -10.49 4.93 -12.72
CA HIS A 95 -10.94 5.46 -11.44
C HIS A 95 -10.65 6.95 -11.34
N ILE A 96 -9.45 7.39 -11.74
CA ILE A 96 -9.10 8.81 -11.68
C ILE A 96 -9.98 9.66 -12.60
N THR A 97 -10.14 9.28 -13.87
CA THR A 97 -10.87 10.13 -14.83
C THR A 97 -12.39 9.98 -14.78
N LYS A 98 -12.92 8.80 -14.40
CA LYS A 98 -14.36 8.53 -14.42
C LYS A 98 -15.01 8.58 -13.03
N ARG A 99 -14.37 7.99 -12.00
CA ARG A 99 -14.90 7.99 -10.63
C ARG A 99 -14.61 9.31 -9.91
N PHE A 100 -13.39 9.82 -10.03
CA PHE A 100 -12.97 11.04 -9.33
C PHE A 100 -13.03 12.31 -10.19
N SER A 101 -13.29 12.19 -11.49
CA SER A 101 -13.33 13.33 -12.43
C SER A 101 -12.03 14.16 -12.45
N MET A 102 -10.89 13.51 -12.26
CA MET A 102 -9.58 14.15 -12.19
C MET A 102 -8.73 13.86 -13.44
N PRO A 103 -7.77 14.73 -13.80
CA PRO A 103 -6.87 14.49 -14.93
C PRO A 103 -5.95 13.29 -14.69
N TRP A 104 -5.59 12.59 -15.77
CA TRP A 104 -4.61 11.51 -15.78
C TRP A 104 -3.42 11.91 -16.67
N SER A 105 -2.21 11.61 -16.21
CA SER A 105 -0.93 11.93 -16.88
C SER A 105 0.05 10.76 -16.72
N ASP A 106 1.35 11.00 -16.49
CA ASP A 106 2.38 9.99 -16.25
C ASP A 106 2.48 9.64 -14.75
N PRO A 107 2.04 8.45 -14.31
CA PRO A 107 1.85 8.20 -12.89
C PRO A 107 3.13 8.23 -12.06
N ALA A 108 4.23 7.67 -12.56
CA ALA A 108 5.48 7.64 -11.80
C ALA A 108 6.06 9.05 -11.62
N ALA A 109 6.11 9.85 -12.69
CA ALA A 109 6.62 11.21 -12.64
C ALA A 109 5.71 12.12 -11.79
N ARG A 110 4.39 12.01 -11.95
CA ARG A 110 3.42 12.75 -11.13
C ARG A 110 3.47 12.36 -9.65
N MET A 111 3.63 11.08 -9.32
CA MET A 111 3.77 10.63 -7.93
C MET A 111 5.08 11.14 -7.31
N ARG A 112 6.19 11.12 -8.06
CA ARG A 112 7.46 11.72 -7.62
C ARG A 112 7.28 13.19 -7.25
N GLU A 113 6.64 13.98 -8.11
CA GLU A 113 6.35 15.39 -7.80
C GLU A 113 5.37 15.55 -6.64
N PHE A 114 4.37 14.65 -6.50
CA PHE A 114 3.44 14.68 -5.38
C PHE A 114 4.17 14.60 -4.04
N VAL A 115 5.08 13.63 -3.91
CA VAL A 115 5.86 13.42 -2.68
C VAL A 115 6.82 14.59 -2.45
N LEU A 116 7.53 15.06 -3.48
CA LEU A 116 8.45 16.20 -3.35
C LEU A 116 7.70 17.51 -3.01
N ALA A 117 6.50 17.71 -3.55
CA ALA A 117 5.65 18.85 -3.20
C ALA A 117 5.23 18.79 -1.74
N MET A 118 4.81 17.63 -1.23
CA MET A 118 4.50 17.45 0.19
C MET A 118 5.71 17.78 1.07
N ARG A 119 6.90 17.30 0.70
CA ARG A 119 8.14 17.60 1.45
C ARG A 119 8.49 19.10 1.42
N ALA A 120 8.33 19.78 0.29
CA ALA A 120 8.56 21.23 0.20
C ALA A 120 7.55 22.03 1.04
N ILE A 121 6.29 21.57 1.10
CA ILE A 121 5.25 22.17 1.94
C ILE A 121 5.61 22.04 3.42
N TRP A 122 5.98 20.83 3.85
CA TRP A 122 6.40 20.59 5.22
C TRP A 122 7.69 21.31 5.59
N ASP A 123 8.68 21.38 4.70
CA ASP A 123 9.90 22.16 4.92
C ASP A 123 9.59 23.65 5.15
N SER A 124 8.67 24.21 4.36
CA SER A 124 8.19 25.59 4.54
C SER A 124 7.54 25.81 5.91
N TRP A 125 6.78 24.83 6.41
CA TRP A 125 6.15 24.92 7.73
C TRP A 125 7.14 24.76 8.88
N GLU A 126 8.07 23.82 8.75
CA GLU A 126 9.04 23.45 9.78
C GLU A 126 10.14 24.51 9.93
N ASN A 127 10.68 24.97 8.80
CA ASN A 127 11.86 25.83 8.77
C ASN A 127 11.54 27.29 8.41
N GLY A 128 10.29 27.62 8.12
CA GLY A 128 9.89 28.95 7.67
C GLY A 128 10.48 29.34 6.31
N THR A 129 10.96 28.37 5.53
CA THR A 129 11.49 28.60 4.18
C THR A 129 10.36 29.02 3.22
N PRO A 130 10.62 29.90 2.24
CA PRO A 130 9.61 30.21 1.22
C PRO A 130 9.20 28.95 0.45
N LEU A 131 7.89 28.68 0.40
CA LEU A 131 7.36 27.60 -0.42
C LEU A 131 7.53 27.94 -1.91
N GLU A 132 8.44 27.25 -2.61
CA GLU A 132 8.78 27.50 -4.02
C GLU A 132 8.89 26.18 -4.83
N PHE A 133 7.90 25.30 -4.72
CA PHE A 133 7.85 24.07 -5.52
C PHE A 133 7.26 24.33 -6.91
N ARG A 134 8.02 24.00 -7.95
CA ARG A 134 7.63 24.17 -9.37
C ARG A 134 7.98 22.91 -10.16
N GLY A 135 7.01 22.00 -10.28
CA GLY A 135 7.07 20.82 -11.13
C GLY A 135 6.23 20.97 -12.39
N GLU A 136 6.25 19.94 -13.23
CA GLU A 136 5.42 19.80 -14.42
C GLU A 136 3.94 19.59 -14.06
N TYR A 137 3.65 18.85 -12.99
CA TYR A 137 2.29 18.49 -12.57
C TYR A 137 1.79 19.33 -11.40
N TYR A 138 2.68 19.79 -10.52
CA TYR A 138 2.30 20.56 -9.33
C TYR A 138 3.11 21.85 -9.17
N LYS A 139 2.43 22.92 -8.77
CA LYS A 139 3.04 24.22 -8.47
C LYS A 139 2.50 24.75 -7.14
N HIS A 140 3.38 24.86 -6.15
CA HIS A 140 3.09 25.43 -4.85
C HIS A 140 4.10 26.54 -4.57
N THR A 141 3.65 27.79 -4.67
CA THR A 141 4.54 28.98 -4.59
C THR A 141 3.97 30.07 -3.67
N LEU A 142 3.07 29.69 -2.76
CA LEU A 142 2.42 30.61 -1.82
C LEU A 142 2.13 29.86 -0.52
N MET A 143 2.71 30.35 0.57
CA MET A 143 2.40 29.90 1.93
C MET A 143 2.27 31.11 2.84
N THR A 144 1.03 31.58 3.05
CA THR A 144 0.75 32.63 4.03
C THR A 144 0.96 32.07 5.43
N PRO A 145 1.64 32.78 6.36
CA PRO A 145 1.94 32.24 7.70
C PRO A 145 0.72 31.69 8.47
N MET A 146 -0.46 32.29 8.28
CA MET A 146 -1.72 31.84 8.90
C MET A 146 -2.17 30.42 8.47
N PHE A 147 -1.72 29.93 7.31
CA PHE A 147 -2.05 28.59 6.80
C PHE A 147 -0.95 27.55 7.04
N SER A 148 0.11 27.92 7.76
CA SER A 148 1.15 27.00 8.20
C SER A 148 0.76 26.34 9.52
N GLN A 149 0.98 25.02 9.64
CA GLN A 149 0.88 24.30 10.91
C GLN A 149 2.11 24.52 11.82
N GLY A 150 3.13 25.23 11.32
CA GLY A 150 4.38 25.53 12.02
C GLY A 150 5.27 24.29 12.25
N PRO A 151 6.34 24.45 13.04
CA PRO A 151 7.22 23.34 13.41
C PRO A 151 6.51 22.23 14.19
N SER A 152 6.98 20.99 14.04
CA SER A 152 6.44 19.78 14.67
C SER A 152 7.47 19.11 15.57
N GLU A 153 7.14 18.90 16.85
CA GLU A 153 8.03 18.20 17.79
C GLU A 153 8.29 16.73 17.41
N VAL A 154 7.38 16.14 16.64
CA VAL A 154 7.45 14.74 16.17
C VAL A 154 7.95 14.62 14.74
N GLY A 155 8.39 15.73 14.14
CA GLY A 155 8.80 15.81 12.75
C GLY A 155 7.67 15.58 11.75
N ASN A 156 8.06 15.33 10.50
CA ASN A 156 7.15 15.13 9.38
C ASN A 156 6.65 13.68 9.29
N PRO A 157 5.42 13.45 8.77
CA PRO A 157 4.92 12.11 8.53
C PRO A 157 5.80 11.34 7.53
N ARG A 158 5.97 10.03 7.74
CA ARG A 158 6.61 9.13 6.76
C ARG A 158 5.70 8.93 5.55
N VAL A 159 6.27 8.95 4.35
CA VAL A 159 5.54 8.79 3.09
C VAL A 159 5.87 7.44 2.47
N PHE A 160 4.89 6.55 2.36
CA PHE A 160 5.04 5.28 1.66
C PHE A 160 4.36 5.38 0.29
N VAL A 161 4.93 4.75 -0.74
CA VAL A 161 4.36 4.74 -2.09
C VAL A 161 4.04 3.32 -2.51
N ALA A 162 2.77 3.07 -2.86
CA ALA A 162 2.38 1.86 -3.54
C ALA A 162 2.94 1.83 -4.95
N ALA A 163 3.71 0.78 -5.23
CA ALA A 163 4.44 0.66 -6.48
C ALA A 163 4.15 -0.67 -7.16
N VAL A 164 3.67 -0.56 -8.40
CA VAL A 164 3.55 -1.67 -9.34
C VAL A 164 4.34 -1.30 -10.58
N GLY A 165 5.23 -2.19 -11.00
CA GLY A 165 6.08 -2.00 -12.18
C GLY A 165 7.34 -1.16 -11.94
N PRO A 166 8.28 -1.16 -12.91
CA PRO A 166 9.64 -0.65 -12.71
C PRO A 166 9.73 0.85 -12.39
N ALA A 167 8.95 1.69 -13.10
CA ALA A 167 9.05 3.14 -12.97
C ALA A 167 8.56 3.64 -11.60
N MET A 168 7.39 3.15 -11.14
CA MET A 168 6.85 3.52 -9.84
C MET A 168 7.73 2.99 -8.69
N THR A 169 8.31 1.80 -8.88
CA THR A 169 9.24 1.21 -7.91
C THR A 169 10.53 2.04 -7.78
N ALA A 170 11.08 2.52 -8.90
CA ALA A 170 12.25 3.38 -8.88
C ALA A 170 11.97 4.74 -8.21
N ILE A 171 10.82 5.38 -8.46
CA ILE A 171 10.53 6.66 -7.77
C ILE A 171 10.28 6.46 -6.27
N ALA A 172 9.76 5.29 -5.85
CA ALA A 172 9.57 5.01 -4.43
C ALA A 172 10.92 4.97 -3.71
N GLY A 173 11.92 4.30 -4.29
CA GLY A 173 13.29 4.30 -3.76
C GLY A 173 13.94 5.70 -3.77
N GLU A 174 13.58 6.52 -4.74
CA GLU A 174 14.13 7.87 -4.88
C GLU A 174 13.60 8.86 -3.83
N VAL A 175 12.28 8.91 -3.61
CA VAL A 175 11.66 10.02 -2.84
C VAL A 175 10.83 9.59 -1.62
N ALA A 176 10.45 8.33 -1.50
CA ALA A 176 9.56 7.84 -0.43
C ALA A 176 10.36 7.24 0.75
N ASP A 177 9.75 7.21 1.93
CA ASP A 177 10.29 6.54 3.12
C ASP A 177 9.92 5.05 3.14
N GLY A 178 9.05 4.61 2.23
CA GLY A 178 8.71 3.21 2.06
C GLY A 178 8.09 2.87 0.71
N LEU A 179 8.23 1.60 0.33
CA LEU A 179 7.56 0.99 -0.81
C LEU A 179 6.47 0.04 -0.32
N MET A 180 5.25 0.20 -0.84
CA MET A 180 4.16 -0.75 -0.62
C MET A 180 4.00 -1.62 -1.87
N ALA A 181 4.46 -2.86 -1.79
CA ALA A 181 4.21 -3.85 -2.84
C ALA A 181 2.74 -4.25 -2.83
N HIS A 182 2.23 -4.66 -3.98
CA HIS A 182 0.88 -5.23 -4.08
C HIS A 182 0.91 -6.73 -3.75
N GLY A 183 -0.15 -7.25 -3.12
CA GLY A 183 -0.23 -8.67 -2.74
C GLY A 183 -0.21 -9.64 -3.93
N PHE A 184 -0.46 -9.13 -5.13
CA PHE A 184 -0.14 -9.83 -6.39
C PHE A 184 1.33 -9.66 -6.76
N THR A 185 2.23 -10.04 -5.84
CA THR A 185 3.68 -10.07 -6.01
C THR A 185 4.19 -11.34 -5.36
N THR A 186 5.03 -12.09 -6.07
CA THR A 186 5.66 -13.30 -5.53
C THR A 186 7.01 -12.98 -4.89
N PRO A 187 7.54 -13.82 -3.99
CA PRO A 187 8.86 -13.62 -3.40
C PRO A 187 10.00 -13.49 -4.42
N SER A 188 9.98 -14.28 -5.51
CA SER A 188 10.99 -14.22 -6.56
C SER A 188 10.90 -12.89 -7.34
N TYR A 189 9.70 -12.48 -7.75
CA TYR A 189 9.50 -11.21 -8.45
C TYR A 189 9.90 -10.02 -7.58
N LEU A 190 9.55 -10.06 -6.28
CA LEU A 190 9.95 -9.05 -5.32
C LEU A 190 11.48 -8.93 -5.27
N ARG A 191 12.18 -10.05 -5.10
CA ARG A 191 13.65 -10.10 -5.00
C ARG A 191 14.35 -9.67 -6.29
N GLU A 192 13.92 -10.19 -7.44
CA GLU A 192 14.67 -10.07 -8.69
C GLU A 192 14.29 -8.83 -9.49
N VAL A 193 13.02 -8.41 -9.42
CA VAL A 193 12.51 -7.29 -10.23
C VAL A 193 12.26 -6.08 -9.35
N THR A 194 11.47 -6.20 -8.28
CA THR A 194 11.08 -5.04 -7.46
C THR A 194 12.29 -4.46 -6.73
N MET A 195 13.08 -5.27 -6.02
CA MET A 195 14.26 -4.78 -5.29
C MET A 195 15.32 -4.20 -6.23
N THR A 196 15.52 -4.79 -7.41
CA THR A 196 16.42 -4.24 -8.44
C THR A 196 15.98 -2.86 -8.91
N ASN A 197 14.68 -2.64 -9.11
CA ASN A 197 14.18 -1.33 -9.51
C ASN A 197 14.18 -0.33 -8.35
N LEU A 198 13.99 -0.80 -7.10
CA LEU A 198 14.08 0.03 -5.91
C LEU A 198 15.52 0.56 -5.75
N ALA A 199 16.52 -0.30 -5.94
CA ALA A 199 17.94 0.06 -5.91
C ALA A 199 18.28 1.19 -6.90
N LYS A 200 17.73 1.15 -8.13
CA LYS A 200 17.91 2.25 -9.10
C LYS A 200 17.40 3.60 -8.58
N GLY A 201 16.34 3.60 -7.77
CA GLY A 201 15.80 4.80 -7.13
C GLY A 201 16.69 5.32 -6.00
N LEU A 202 17.15 4.40 -5.16
CA LEU A 202 18.10 4.67 -4.08
C LEU A 202 19.38 5.30 -4.63
N ASP A 203 19.95 4.74 -5.70
CA ASP A 203 21.18 5.25 -6.34
C ASP A 203 21.01 6.69 -6.86
N ARG A 204 19.85 7.03 -7.43
CA ARG A 204 19.57 8.39 -7.95
C ARG A 204 19.53 9.47 -6.85
N SER A 205 19.25 9.05 -5.63
CA SER A 205 19.08 9.94 -4.47
C SER A 205 20.17 9.77 -3.43
N ASN A 206 21.18 8.94 -3.70
CA ASN A 206 22.26 8.58 -2.78
C ASN A 206 21.73 8.10 -1.41
N ARG A 207 20.68 7.28 -1.45
CA ARG A 207 20.04 6.69 -0.27
C ARG A 207 20.44 5.23 -0.11
N LEU A 208 20.35 4.72 1.11
CA LEU A 208 20.65 3.34 1.46
C LEU A 208 19.36 2.52 1.54
N ARG A 209 19.49 1.18 1.41
CA ARG A 209 18.34 0.26 1.58
C ARG A 209 17.63 0.44 2.94
N GLY A 210 18.37 0.81 3.98
CA GLY A 210 17.81 1.07 5.31
C GLY A 210 16.95 2.33 5.41
N ASP A 211 17.02 3.24 4.43
CA ASP A 211 16.25 4.49 4.41
C ASP A 211 14.83 4.31 3.87
N VAL A 212 14.50 3.12 3.34
CA VAL A 212 13.21 2.83 2.69
C VAL A 212 12.66 1.50 3.22
N GLU A 213 11.57 1.53 3.98
CA GLU A 213 10.88 0.32 4.41
C GLU A 213 10.12 -0.35 3.24
N VAL A 214 10.15 -1.67 3.16
CA VAL A 214 9.35 -2.43 2.18
C VAL A 214 8.23 -3.14 2.92
N THR A 215 6.98 -2.91 2.50
CA THR A 215 5.79 -3.58 3.03
C THR A 215 5.03 -4.32 1.94
N ILE A 216 4.43 -5.45 2.29
CA ILE A 216 3.63 -6.27 1.37
C ILE A 216 2.41 -6.87 2.10
N PRO A 217 1.20 -6.79 1.54
CA PRO A 217 0.07 -7.55 2.04
C PRO A 217 0.20 -9.02 1.64
N ILE A 218 0.03 -9.91 2.60
CA ILE A 218 0.16 -11.36 2.42
C ILE A 218 -1.21 -11.96 2.15
N MET A 219 -1.36 -12.62 1.01
CA MET A 219 -2.50 -13.50 0.77
C MET A 219 -2.33 -14.76 1.60
N SER A 220 -3.34 -15.10 2.38
CA SER A 220 -3.28 -16.29 3.23
C SER A 220 -4.62 -16.99 3.35
N ALA A 221 -4.56 -18.29 3.57
CA ALA A 221 -5.70 -19.11 3.96
C ALA A 221 -5.34 -19.84 5.26
N VAL A 222 -5.67 -19.21 6.40
CA VAL A 222 -5.34 -19.70 7.74
C VAL A 222 -6.56 -20.43 8.33
N GLY A 223 -6.37 -21.65 8.81
CA GLY A 223 -7.41 -22.41 9.50
C GLY A 223 -6.83 -23.58 10.29
N ARG A 224 -7.60 -24.13 11.23
CA ARG A 224 -7.15 -25.21 12.12
C ARG A 224 -7.14 -26.58 11.43
N ASP A 225 -7.93 -26.73 10.39
CA ASP A 225 -8.08 -27.95 9.61
C ASP A 225 -8.49 -27.63 8.16
N GLU A 226 -8.59 -28.67 7.34
CA GLU A 226 -8.95 -28.55 5.92
C GLU A 226 -10.37 -28.00 5.73
N VAL A 227 -11.29 -28.18 6.70
CA VAL A 227 -12.66 -27.67 6.61
C VAL A 227 -12.66 -26.14 6.70
N GLU A 228 -11.82 -25.57 7.57
CA GLU A 228 -11.64 -24.11 7.66
C GLU A 228 -10.77 -23.55 6.52
N ILE A 229 -9.75 -24.28 6.08
CA ILE A 229 -8.79 -23.82 5.07
C ILE A 229 -9.37 -23.83 3.67
N ALA A 230 -10.09 -24.89 3.27
CA ALA A 230 -10.59 -25.07 1.91
C ALA A 230 -11.38 -23.86 1.34
N PRO A 231 -12.39 -23.29 2.05
CA PRO A 231 -13.12 -22.14 1.52
C PRO A 231 -12.25 -20.88 1.40
N LYS A 232 -11.33 -20.65 2.34
CA LYS A 232 -10.40 -19.51 2.29
C LYS A 232 -9.41 -19.66 1.14
N ARG A 233 -8.91 -20.88 0.90
CA ARG A 233 -8.06 -21.22 -0.24
C ARG A 233 -8.78 -20.94 -1.56
N ALA A 234 -10.05 -21.33 -1.69
CA ALA A 234 -10.86 -21.02 -2.87
C ALA A 234 -11.06 -19.50 -3.07
N ALA A 235 -11.29 -18.74 -1.99
CA ALA A 235 -11.37 -17.28 -2.06
C ALA A 235 -10.06 -16.63 -2.52
N VAL A 236 -8.90 -17.12 -2.05
CA VAL A 236 -7.59 -16.67 -2.52
C VAL A 236 -7.41 -16.97 -4.02
N ARG A 237 -7.86 -18.13 -4.51
CA ARG A 237 -7.83 -18.43 -5.96
C ARG A 237 -8.64 -17.42 -6.76
N GLN A 238 -9.85 -17.10 -6.32
CA GLN A 238 -10.70 -16.09 -6.98
C GLN A 238 -10.03 -14.71 -6.99
N GLN A 239 -9.43 -14.31 -5.86
CA GLN A 239 -8.72 -13.05 -5.74
C GLN A 239 -7.49 -13.00 -6.67
N LEU A 240 -6.70 -14.08 -6.73
CA LEU A 240 -5.57 -14.20 -7.65
C LEU A 240 -6.02 -14.12 -9.11
N ALA A 241 -7.12 -14.79 -9.46
CA ALA A 241 -7.65 -14.74 -10.81
C ALA A 241 -8.09 -13.33 -11.22
N PHE A 242 -8.78 -12.62 -10.31
CA PHE A 242 -9.19 -11.24 -10.52
C PHE A 242 -7.98 -10.30 -10.71
N TYR A 243 -6.94 -10.42 -9.87
CA TYR A 243 -5.74 -9.62 -10.05
C TYR A 243 -4.98 -10.03 -11.32
N GLY A 244 -4.81 -11.32 -11.59
CA GLY A 244 -4.14 -11.81 -12.80
C GLY A 244 -4.78 -11.35 -14.11
N SER A 245 -6.07 -11.00 -14.10
CA SER A 245 -6.76 -10.41 -15.25
C SER A 245 -6.41 -8.94 -15.52
N THR A 246 -5.76 -8.26 -14.58
CA THR A 246 -5.44 -6.83 -14.68
C THR A 246 -4.11 -6.61 -15.41
N PRO A 247 -4.08 -5.84 -16.52
CA PRO A 247 -2.86 -5.68 -17.33
C PRO A 247 -1.63 -5.17 -16.56
N ALA A 248 -1.83 -4.37 -15.50
CA ALA A 248 -0.74 -3.83 -14.68
C ALA A 248 0.09 -4.92 -13.97
N TYR A 249 -0.47 -6.10 -13.75
CA TYR A 249 0.19 -7.22 -13.06
C TYR A 249 0.81 -8.25 -14.01
N ARG A 250 0.69 -8.06 -15.33
CA ARG A 250 1.21 -8.98 -16.34
C ARG A 250 2.69 -9.30 -16.16
N GLY A 251 3.51 -8.33 -15.77
CA GLY A 251 4.95 -8.55 -15.52
C GLY A 251 5.25 -9.60 -14.46
N VAL A 252 4.36 -9.79 -13.46
CA VAL A 252 4.51 -10.83 -12.43
C VAL A 252 4.24 -12.21 -13.02
N LEU A 253 3.23 -12.33 -13.89
CA LEU A 253 2.93 -13.59 -14.58
C LEU A 253 4.02 -13.95 -15.59
N ASP A 254 4.50 -12.99 -16.38
CA ASP A 254 5.56 -13.23 -17.36
C ASP A 254 6.86 -13.69 -16.70
N HIS A 255 7.18 -13.17 -15.51
CA HIS A 255 8.34 -13.61 -14.73
C HIS A 255 8.30 -15.10 -14.40
N HIS A 256 7.11 -15.68 -14.23
CA HIS A 256 6.89 -17.10 -13.98
C HIS A 256 6.56 -17.91 -15.25
N GLY A 257 6.55 -17.28 -16.43
CA GLY A 257 6.13 -17.93 -17.67
C GLY A 257 4.62 -18.16 -17.79
N TRP A 258 3.81 -17.48 -16.98
CA TRP A 258 2.34 -17.62 -16.94
C TRP A 258 1.60 -16.53 -17.72
N GLY A 259 2.27 -15.92 -18.70
CA GLY A 259 1.70 -14.83 -19.51
C GLY A 259 0.37 -15.21 -20.18
N ASP A 260 0.31 -16.41 -20.76
CA ASP A 260 -0.89 -16.93 -21.44
C ASP A 260 -2.08 -17.08 -20.49
N VAL A 261 -1.83 -17.45 -19.22
CA VAL A 261 -2.87 -17.51 -18.18
C VAL A 261 -3.41 -16.11 -17.90
N GLY A 262 -2.54 -15.09 -17.86
CA GLY A 262 -2.96 -13.69 -17.72
C GLY A 262 -3.82 -13.20 -18.88
N ASP A 263 -3.49 -13.58 -20.11
CA ASP A 263 -4.28 -13.26 -21.31
C ASP A 263 -5.68 -13.86 -21.23
N GLU A 264 -5.78 -15.13 -20.82
CA GLU A 264 -7.05 -15.82 -20.69
C GLU A 264 -7.89 -15.27 -19.52
N LEU A 265 -7.29 -14.99 -18.37
CA LEU A 265 -7.95 -14.34 -17.24
C LEU A 265 -8.52 -12.97 -17.64
N ASN A 266 -7.76 -12.16 -18.40
CA ASN A 266 -8.24 -10.88 -18.91
C ASN A 266 -9.46 -11.06 -19.81
N ARG A 267 -9.41 -12.03 -20.73
CA ARG A 267 -10.52 -12.35 -21.64
C ARG A 267 -11.78 -12.74 -20.88
N LEU A 268 -11.69 -13.67 -19.93
CA LEU A 268 -12.82 -14.15 -19.12
C LEU A 268 -13.42 -13.04 -18.24
N SER A 269 -12.60 -12.18 -17.65
CA SER A 269 -13.07 -11.07 -16.82
C SER A 269 -13.97 -10.09 -17.59
N LYS A 270 -13.66 -9.84 -18.88
CA LYS A 270 -14.47 -9.00 -19.75
C LYS A 270 -15.80 -9.64 -20.15
N GLN A 271 -15.91 -10.96 -20.01
CA GLN A 271 -17.12 -11.74 -20.27
C GLN A 271 -17.94 -11.98 -18.99
N GLY A 272 -17.42 -11.62 -17.81
CA GLY A 272 -18.08 -11.85 -16.52
C GLY A 272 -17.98 -13.30 -16.02
N GLU A 273 -17.07 -14.10 -16.57
CA GLU A 273 -16.91 -15.53 -16.30
C GLU A 273 -16.05 -15.78 -15.03
N TRP A 274 -16.46 -15.19 -13.90
CA TRP A 274 -15.64 -15.15 -12.68
C TRP A 274 -15.32 -16.52 -12.07
N VAL A 275 -16.23 -17.47 -12.19
CA VAL A 275 -16.03 -18.83 -11.66
C VAL A 275 -14.94 -19.55 -12.46
N ALA A 276 -15.03 -19.53 -13.79
CA ALA A 276 -14.06 -20.17 -14.68
C ALA A 276 -12.65 -19.58 -14.53
N MET A 277 -12.53 -18.30 -14.19
CA MET A 277 -11.24 -17.67 -13.93
C MET A 277 -10.49 -18.32 -12.76
N ALA A 278 -11.19 -18.69 -11.69
CA ALA A 278 -10.56 -19.29 -10.52
C ALA A 278 -9.94 -20.66 -10.82
N ASP A 279 -10.53 -21.42 -11.76
CA ASP A 279 -10.06 -22.74 -12.19
C ASP A 279 -8.73 -22.68 -12.97
N LEU A 280 -8.37 -21.51 -13.52
CA LEU A 280 -7.09 -21.30 -14.20
C LEU A 280 -5.92 -21.12 -13.24
N ILE A 281 -6.19 -20.82 -11.98
CA ILE A 281 -5.13 -20.72 -10.96
C ILE A 281 -4.78 -22.14 -10.56
N THR A 282 -3.53 -22.56 -10.75
CA THR A 282 -3.05 -23.90 -10.36
C THR A 282 -2.66 -23.94 -8.87
N ASP A 283 -2.42 -25.12 -8.30
CA ASP A 283 -1.83 -25.25 -6.94
C ASP A 283 -0.43 -24.63 -6.87
N GLU A 284 0.34 -24.71 -7.94
CA GLU A 284 1.67 -24.10 -8.05
C GLU A 284 1.57 -22.56 -7.93
N MET A 285 0.73 -21.93 -8.75
CA MET A 285 0.50 -20.49 -8.69
C MET A 285 0.04 -20.07 -7.29
N LEU A 286 -0.93 -20.80 -6.74
CA LEU A 286 -1.46 -20.51 -5.42
C LEU A 286 -0.36 -20.55 -4.35
N ARG A 287 0.56 -21.53 -4.38
CA ARG A 287 1.69 -21.61 -3.45
C ARG A 287 2.72 -20.50 -3.66
N GLU A 288 2.91 -19.98 -4.86
CA GLU A 288 3.85 -18.88 -5.11
C GLU A 288 3.35 -17.55 -4.54
N PHE A 289 2.04 -17.31 -4.59
CA PHE A 289 1.45 -16.04 -4.13
C PHE A 289 0.97 -16.05 -2.67
N ALA A 290 0.56 -17.21 -2.15
CA ALA A 290 -0.11 -17.28 -0.84
C ALA A 290 0.63 -18.19 0.15
N VAL A 291 0.26 -18.05 1.42
CA VAL A 291 0.65 -18.95 2.52
C VAL A 291 -0.60 -19.63 3.08
N ILE A 292 -0.55 -20.95 3.24
CA ILE A 292 -1.77 -21.75 3.49
C ILE A 292 -1.47 -22.79 4.56
N GLY A 293 -2.30 -22.85 5.59
CA GLY A 293 -2.14 -23.83 6.65
C GLY A 293 -2.70 -23.35 7.99
N ASP A 294 -2.21 -23.95 9.06
CA ASP A 294 -2.46 -23.45 10.41
C ASP A 294 -1.61 -22.20 10.72
N LEU A 295 -1.86 -21.59 11.86
CA LEU A 295 -1.21 -20.34 12.24
C LEU A 295 0.32 -20.50 12.40
N GLU A 296 0.79 -21.65 12.89
CA GLU A 296 2.20 -21.91 13.11
C GLU A 296 2.92 -22.08 11.77
N SER A 297 2.37 -22.92 10.89
CA SER A 297 2.93 -23.18 9.56
C SER A 297 2.94 -21.91 8.72
N VAL A 298 1.87 -21.11 8.75
CA VAL A 298 1.77 -19.83 8.03
C VAL A 298 2.80 -18.83 8.56
N SER A 299 2.98 -18.71 9.88
CA SER A 299 3.98 -17.81 10.46
C SER A 299 5.40 -18.20 10.02
N ALA A 300 5.72 -19.49 10.03
CA ALA A 300 7.00 -20.01 9.59
C ALA A 300 7.23 -19.75 8.09
N GLU A 301 6.22 -20.00 7.26
CA GLU A 301 6.29 -19.80 5.81
C GLU A 301 6.45 -18.33 5.42
N ILE A 302 5.75 -17.40 6.09
CA ILE A 302 5.93 -15.95 5.89
C ILE A 302 7.38 -15.56 6.18
N LYS A 303 7.96 -16.01 7.30
CA LYS A 303 9.36 -15.74 7.64
C LYS A 303 10.32 -16.33 6.62
N GLN A 304 10.05 -17.52 6.11
CA GLN A 304 10.87 -18.16 5.08
C GLN A 304 10.82 -17.41 3.75
N LYS A 305 9.63 -17.02 3.29
CA LYS A 305 9.44 -16.37 1.98
C LYS A 305 9.90 -14.92 1.96
N PHE A 306 9.63 -14.18 3.04
CA PHE A 306 9.77 -12.71 3.07
C PHE A 306 10.82 -12.20 4.07
N GLY A 307 11.32 -13.05 4.96
CA GLY A 307 12.35 -12.68 5.92
C GLY A 307 13.61 -12.13 5.24
N GLY A 308 14.07 -10.96 5.70
CA GLY A 308 15.22 -10.26 5.11
C GLY A 308 14.95 -9.56 3.78
N LEU A 309 13.76 -9.75 3.19
CA LEU A 309 13.35 -9.10 1.95
C LEU A 309 12.44 -7.89 2.23
N VAL A 310 11.51 -8.04 3.17
CA VAL A 310 10.56 -6.99 3.58
C VAL A 310 10.74 -6.62 5.05
N ASP A 311 10.39 -5.38 5.35
CA ASP A 311 10.46 -4.80 6.69
C ASP A 311 9.13 -5.01 7.43
N ARG A 312 8.01 -5.03 6.69
CA ARG A 312 6.66 -5.21 7.21
C ARG A 312 5.81 -6.15 6.35
N VAL A 313 4.91 -6.90 6.98
CA VAL A 313 3.85 -7.66 6.28
C VAL A 313 2.48 -7.19 6.76
N GLN A 314 1.51 -7.12 5.86
CA GLN A 314 0.13 -6.77 6.19
C GLN A 314 -0.75 -8.01 6.10
N MET A 315 -1.62 -8.21 7.08
CA MET A 315 -2.54 -9.32 7.13
C MET A 315 -3.93 -8.81 7.49
N GLY A 316 -4.97 -9.38 6.88
CA GLY A 316 -6.33 -9.15 7.34
C GLY A 316 -6.51 -9.74 8.73
N LEU A 317 -7.09 -8.99 9.66
CA LEU A 317 -7.73 -9.59 10.82
C LEU A 317 -8.89 -10.41 10.26
N SER A 318 -8.80 -11.74 10.33
CA SER A 318 -9.78 -12.64 9.73
C SER A 318 -11.18 -12.31 10.23
N ASP A 319 -12.03 -11.79 9.35
CA ASP A 319 -13.35 -12.33 8.99
C ASP A 319 -14.08 -11.40 8.00
N GLU A 320 -13.77 -11.52 6.71
CA GLU A 320 -14.73 -11.61 5.60
C GLU A 320 -13.98 -11.56 4.25
N PRO A 321 -14.31 -12.42 3.28
CA PRO A 321 -13.83 -12.24 1.92
C PRO A 321 -14.38 -10.93 1.34
N LEU A 322 -13.56 -10.24 0.54
CA LEU A 322 -13.97 -9.13 -0.31
C LEU A 322 -15.29 -9.49 -1.02
N LYS A 323 -16.40 -8.89 -0.59
CA LYS A 323 -17.64 -8.91 -1.36
C LYS A 323 -17.38 -8.04 -2.61
N ILE A 324 -17.04 -8.70 -3.72
CA ILE A 324 -17.01 -8.10 -5.06
C ILE A 324 -18.46 -7.90 -5.51
#